data_AF-A0AAN8XLZ9-F1
#
_entry.id   AF-A0AAN8XLZ9-F1
#
_cell.length_a   1.000
_cell.length_b   1.000
_cell.length_c   1.000
_cell.angle_alpha   90.00
_cell.angle_beta   90.00
_cell.angle_gamma   90.00
#
_symmetry.space_group_name_H-M   'P 1'
#
loop_
_entity.id
_entity.type
_entity.pdbx_description
1 polymer ?
#
loop_
_entity_poly.entity_id
_entity_poly.type
_entity_poly.pdbx_seq_one_letter_code
_entity_poly.pdbx_strand_id
1 'polypeptide(L)'
;MCGPWGEYYCTGERWFTFMGSTDNGYTPFQIDYIFDANNTATFTPFNYTVIPCDQASNVSYREIHDMNLSHELDSCRFKFINFQQNESSACGCIDCQATCPPPPLLPPLPKHFELFGTDGLSIVMVLTFLLFASVFVTVYMCWKCRSQKNQGTNNIMTMRCYAASLQGVNITAE
;
A
#
# COMPACT_ATOMS: atom_id res chain seq x y z
N MET A 1 -27.00 -3.53 7.18
CA MET A 1 -28.29 -3.66 7.92
C MET A 1 -28.15 -3.20 9.38
N CYS A 2 -27.66 -1.99 9.67
CA CYS A 2 -27.38 -1.57 11.06
C CYS A 2 -27.92 -0.16 11.38
N GLY A 3 -29.05 0.19 10.75
CA GLY A 3 -29.73 1.48 10.93
C GLY A 3 -28.78 2.70 10.89
N PRO A 4 -28.91 3.65 11.83
CA PRO A 4 -28.13 4.88 11.84
C PRO A 4 -26.67 4.71 12.31
N TRP A 5 -26.29 3.54 12.82
CA TRP A 5 -24.91 3.30 13.29
C TRP A 5 -23.90 3.06 12.15
N GLY A 6 -24.40 2.78 10.94
CA GLY A 6 -23.55 2.46 9.79
C GLY A 6 -22.77 1.16 9.96
N GLU A 7 -21.65 1.02 9.25
CA GLU A 7 -20.78 -0.16 9.31
C GLU A 7 -19.83 -0.09 10.52
N TYR A 8 -19.03 0.99 10.61
CA TYR A 8 -17.94 1.15 11.57
C TYR A 8 -18.36 1.06 13.05
N TYR A 9 -19.61 1.42 13.38
CA TYR A 9 -20.15 1.35 14.74
C TYR A 9 -21.20 0.24 14.93
N CYS A 10 -21.27 -0.74 14.02
CA CYS A 10 -22.17 -1.88 14.16
C CYS A 10 -21.59 -2.93 15.10
N THR A 11 -22.27 -3.19 16.22
CA THR A 11 -22.03 -4.35 17.08
C THR A 11 -23.12 -5.40 16.84
N GLY A 12 -22.89 -6.66 17.27
CA GLY A 12 -23.92 -7.70 17.18
C GLY A 12 -25.23 -7.28 17.86
N GLU A 13 -25.15 -6.69 19.06
CA GLU A 13 -26.30 -6.15 19.79
C GLU A 13 -27.08 -5.10 18.98
N ARG A 14 -26.37 -4.15 18.34
CA ARG A 14 -26.99 -3.10 17.50
C ARG A 14 -27.60 -3.66 16.22
N TRP A 15 -26.97 -4.68 15.64
CA TRP A 15 -27.51 -5.40 14.49
C TRP A 15 -28.81 -6.13 14.84
N PHE A 16 -28.83 -6.89 15.92
CA PHE A 16 -30.04 -7.56 16.42
C PHE A 16 -31.13 -6.57 16.84
N THR A 17 -30.78 -5.48 17.55
CA THR A 17 -31.72 -4.40 17.89
C THR A 17 -32.33 -3.76 16.64
N PHE A 18 -31.54 -3.54 15.59
CA PHE A 18 -32.06 -3.04 14.31
C PHE A 18 -32.97 -4.04 13.61
N MET A 19 -32.68 -5.35 13.67
CA MET A 19 -33.56 -6.39 13.13
C MET A 19 -34.83 -6.61 13.94
N GLY A 20 -34.82 -6.29 15.24
CA GLY A 20 -35.97 -6.44 16.13
C GLY A 20 -36.90 -5.21 16.20
N SER A 21 -36.44 -4.03 15.80
CA SER A 21 -37.22 -2.78 15.86
C SER A 21 -38.20 -2.66 14.69
N THR A 22 -39.48 -2.43 14.99
CA THR A 22 -40.52 -2.12 13.97
C THR A 22 -40.30 -0.78 13.27
N ASP A 23 -39.56 0.14 13.89
CA ASP A 23 -39.33 1.50 13.38
C ASP A 23 -38.45 1.52 12.13
N ASN A 24 -37.82 0.38 11.79
CA ASN A 24 -37.01 0.22 10.59
C ASN A 24 -37.85 0.10 9.29
N GLY A 25 -39.17 -0.13 9.39
CA GLY A 25 -40.07 -0.31 8.24
C GLY A 25 -40.02 -1.67 7.52
N TYR A 26 -39.23 -2.62 8.03
CA TYR A 26 -39.03 -3.97 7.50
C TYR A 26 -39.48 -5.07 8.47
N THR A 27 -39.34 -4.85 9.78
CA THR A 27 -39.66 -5.83 10.83
C THR A 27 -41.15 -5.74 11.22
N PRO A 28 -41.92 -6.84 11.15
CA PRO A 28 -43.39 -6.79 11.31
C PRO A 28 -43.89 -6.71 12.76
N PHE A 29 -43.06 -7.01 13.76
CA PHE A 29 -43.38 -6.91 15.19
C PHE A 29 -42.12 -6.74 16.02
N GLN A 30 -42.22 -6.13 17.20
CA GLN A 30 -41.07 -5.85 18.06
C GLN A 30 -40.44 -7.14 18.62
N ILE A 31 -39.12 -7.25 18.55
CA ILE A 31 -38.34 -8.36 19.13
C ILE A 31 -37.18 -7.79 19.97
N ASP A 32 -37.23 -7.97 21.28
CA ASP A 32 -36.20 -7.51 22.20
C ASP A 32 -35.17 -8.63 22.46
N TYR A 33 -33.97 -8.49 21.89
CA TYR A 33 -32.88 -9.45 22.03
C TYR A 33 -32.09 -9.22 23.32
N ILE A 34 -32.17 -10.17 24.26
CA ILE A 34 -31.48 -10.10 25.56
C ILE A 34 -30.24 -11.02 25.53
N PHE A 35 -29.06 -10.42 25.70
CA PHE A 35 -27.77 -11.13 25.70
C PHE A 35 -27.31 -11.40 27.14
N ASP A 36 -27.58 -12.61 27.65
CA ASP A 36 -27.12 -13.05 28.98
C ASP A 36 -25.89 -13.96 28.85
N ALA A 37 -24.70 -13.37 29.00
CA ALA A 37 -23.43 -14.11 29.02
C ALA A 37 -23.15 -14.82 30.36
N ASN A 38 -23.90 -14.49 31.42
CA ASN A 38 -23.62 -14.93 32.79
C ASN A 38 -24.56 -16.06 33.28
N ASN A 39 -25.54 -16.47 32.47
CA ASN A 39 -26.60 -17.42 32.83
C ASN A 39 -27.37 -16.97 34.10
N THR A 40 -27.68 -15.67 34.15
CA THR A 40 -28.43 -15.01 35.22
C THR A 40 -29.94 -14.93 34.96
N ALA A 41 -30.38 -15.19 33.72
CA ALA A 41 -31.78 -15.22 33.33
C ALA A 41 -32.46 -16.55 33.67
N THR A 42 -33.79 -16.51 33.90
CA THR A 42 -34.64 -17.68 34.13
C THR A 42 -34.77 -18.61 32.91
N PHE A 43 -34.30 -18.18 31.75
CA PHE A 43 -34.39 -18.91 30.48
C PHE A 43 -32.99 -19.28 29.99
N THR A 44 -32.82 -20.52 29.53
CA THR A 44 -31.56 -20.97 28.91
C THR A 44 -31.37 -20.26 27.57
N PRO A 45 -30.28 -19.50 27.35
CA PRO A 45 -30.04 -18.80 26.10
C PRO A 45 -29.79 -19.78 24.94
N PHE A 46 -30.19 -19.39 23.73
CA PHE A 46 -29.95 -20.19 22.53
C PHE A 46 -28.47 -20.16 22.15
N ASN A 47 -27.80 -21.31 22.27
CA ASN A 47 -26.38 -21.47 21.96
C ASN A 47 -26.20 -22.68 21.04
N TYR A 48 -25.91 -22.41 19.77
CA TYR A 48 -25.63 -23.42 18.74
C TYR A 48 -24.25 -23.16 18.14
N THR A 49 -23.62 -24.20 17.60
CA THR A 49 -22.32 -24.07 16.93
C THR A 49 -22.50 -23.32 15.62
N VAL A 50 -22.02 -22.06 15.58
CA VAL A 50 -21.87 -21.30 14.34
C VAL A 50 -20.70 -21.86 13.52
N ILE A 51 -20.86 -21.91 12.20
CA ILE A 51 -19.79 -22.28 11.26
C ILE A 51 -19.07 -20.97 10.90
N PRO A 52 -17.75 -20.85 11.09
CA PRO A 52 -17.02 -19.63 10.79
C PRO A 52 -16.72 -19.54 9.29
N CYS A 53 -16.50 -18.32 8.80
CA CYS A 53 -16.40 -18.01 7.37
C CYS A 53 -15.22 -18.67 6.63
N ASP A 54 -14.17 -19.05 7.35
CA ASP A 54 -12.99 -19.77 6.85
C ASP A 54 -13.26 -21.27 6.59
N GLN A 55 -14.44 -21.77 6.98
CA GLN A 55 -14.76 -23.20 6.96
C GLN A 55 -15.93 -23.54 6.03
N ALA A 56 -15.78 -24.68 5.35
CA ALA A 56 -16.81 -25.30 4.55
C ALA A 56 -17.98 -25.78 5.43
N SER A 57 -19.23 -25.44 5.08
CA SER A 57 -20.38 -25.98 5.80
C SER A 57 -20.69 -27.41 5.35
N ASN A 58 -20.73 -28.35 6.30
CA ASN A 58 -21.06 -29.76 6.09
C ASN A 58 -22.57 -30.03 5.89
N VAL A 59 -23.33 -29.01 5.46
CA VAL A 59 -24.79 -29.08 5.30
C VAL A 59 -25.11 -29.70 3.95
N SER A 60 -25.21 -31.04 3.93
CA SER A 60 -25.82 -31.77 2.82
C SER A 60 -27.31 -31.39 2.76
N TYR A 61 -27.65 -30.47 1.86
CA TYR A 61 -29.02 -30.05 1.62
C TYR A 61 -29.81 -31.26 1.08
N ARG A 62 -30.82 -31.73 1.82
CA ARG A 62 -31.75 -32.70 1.23
C ARG A 62 -32.53 -32.00 0.12
N GLU A 63 -32.37 -32.54 -1.07
CA GLU A 63 -32.82 -32.00 -2.34
C GLU A 63 -34.35 -31.83 -2.35
N ILE A 64 -34.83 -30.60 -2.14
CA ILE A 64 -36.23 -30.23 -2.37
C ILE A 64 -36.39 -29.99 -3.87
N HIS A 65 -36.56 -31.09 -4.61
CA HIS A 65 -37.14 -31.02 -5.95
C HIS A 65 -38.55 -30.40 -5.89
N ASP A 66 -38.97 -29.86 -7.05
CA ASP A 66 -40.33 -29.40 -7.37
C ASP A 66 -40.74 -27.96 -6.97
N MET A 67 -40.08 -26.97 -7.58
CA MET A 67 -40.78 -25.78 -8.11
C MET A 67 -40.24 -25.37 -9.50
N ASN A 68 -40.95 -25.76 -10.56
CA ASN A 68 -40.70 -25.27 -11.92
C ASN A 68 -41.21 -23.83 -12.06
N LEU A 69 -40.29 -22.87 -12.27
CA LEU A 69 -40.65 -21.51 -12.70
C LEU A 69 -39.96 -21.18 -14.03
N SER A 70 -40.63 -21.49 -15.14
CA SER A 70 -40.20 -21.09 -16.47
C SER A 70 -40.58 -19.64 -16.74
N HIS A 71 -39.61 -18.72 -16.65
CA HIS A 71 -39.75 -17.38 -17.22
C HIS A 71 -38.44 -16.90 -17.85
N GLU A 72 -38.55 -16.25 -19.00
CA GLU A 72 -37.42 -15.83 -19.85
C GLU A 72 -36.57 -14.75 -19.18
N LEU A 73 -35.25 -14.96 -19.14
CA LEU A 73 -34.26 -13.97 -18.72
C LEU A 73 -33.03 -14.00 -19.64
N ASP A 74 -32.78 -12.86 -20.27
CA ASP A 74 -31.81 -12.71 -21.34
C ASP A 74 -30.43 -12.23 -20.86
N SER A 75 -29.42 -12.45 -21.68
CA SER A 75 -28.15 -11.68 -21.69
C SER A 75 -27.30 -11.61 -20.40
N CYS A 76 -27.20 -12.69 -19.63
CA CYS A 76 -25.95 -13.04 -18.95
C CYS A 76 -25.80 -14.57 -18.84
N ARG A 77 -24.71 -15.14 -19.37
CA ARG A 77 -24.48 -16.60 -19.35
C ARG A 77 -23.99 -17.09 -17.98
N PHE A 78 -24.87 -17.07 -16.99
CA PHE A 78 -24.76 -17.99 -15.86
C PHE A 78 -24.94 -19.41 -16.37
N LYS A 79 -23.82 -20.13 -16.54
CA LYS A 79 -23.88 -21.56 -16.81
C LYS A 79 -24.23 -22.27 -15.51
N PHE A 80 -25.49 -22.59 -15.32
CA PHE A 80 -25.92 -23.64 -14.39
C PHE A 80 -25.32 -24.97 -14.86
N ILE A 81 -24.07 -25.23 -14.45
CA ILE A 81 -23.51 -26.58 -14.38
C ILE A 81 -24.31 -27.29 -13.29
N ASN A 82 -24.74 -28.54 -13.54
CA ASN A 82 -25.54 -29.31 -12.58
C ASN A 82 -24.94 -29.23 -11.17
N PHE A 83 -25.65 -28.58 -10.26
CA PHE A 83 -25.11 -28.23 -8.96
C PHE A 83 -25.27 -29.40 -7.97
N GLN A 84 -24.54 -30.49 -8.23
CA GLN A 84 -24.22 -31.49 -7.20
C GLN A 84 -23.25 -30.87 -6.18
N GLN A 85 -23.73 -29.86 -5.47
CA GLN A 85 -22.99 -29.04 -4.50
C GLN A 85 -23.00 -29.75 -3.14
N ASN A 86 -22.51 -31.00 -3.14
CA ASN A 86 -22.38 -31.81 -1.93
C ASN A 86 -21.26 -31.31 -0.99
N GLU A 87 -20.55 -30.26 -1.40
CA GLU A 87 -19.54 -29.51 -0.65
C GLU A 87 -19.83 -28.01 -0.78
N SER A 88 -20.08 -27.33 0.35
CA SER A 88 -20.15 -25.87 0.41
C SER A 88 -18.75 -25.33 0.68
N SER A 89 -18.18 -24.50 -0.19
CA SER A 89 -16.86 -23.90 0.04
C SER A 89 -16.88 -22.83 1.15
N ALA A 90 -15.73 -22.58 1.76
CA ALA A 90 -15.52 -21.41 2.63
C ALA A 90 -15.69 -20.08 1.86
N CYS A 91 -15.90 -18.98 2.59
CA CYS A 91 -16.06 -17.63 2.04
C CYS A 91 -14.74 -17.06 1.49
N GLY A 92 -14.81 -16.19 0.49
CA GLY A 92 -13.63 -15.53 -0.07
C GLY A 92 -13.01 -14.51 0.89
N CYS A 93 -11.71 -14.21 0.71
CA CYS A 93 -11.00 -13.19 1.49
C CYS A 93 -11.64 -11.79 1.40
N ILE A 94 -12.33 -11.47 0.30
CA ILE A 94 -13.07 -10.21 0.15
C ILE A 94 -14.36 -10.17 0.99
N ASP A 95 -14.93 -11.33 1.30
CA ASP A 95 -16.15 -11.48 2.10
C ASP A 95 -15.81 -11.68 3.59
N CYS A 96 -14.65 -12.28 3.90
CA CYS A 96 -14.20 -12.49 5.27
C CYS A 96 -12.68 -12.46 5.42
N GLN A 97 -12.18 -11.59 6.30
CA GLN A 97 -10.74 -11.42 6.51
C GLN A 97 -10.05 -12.63 7.17
N ALA A 98 -10.80 -13.55 7.79
CA ALA A 98 -10.23 -14.79 8.35
C ALA A 98 -9.70 -15.74 7.27
N THR A 99 -10.25 -15.71 6.04
CA THR A 99 -9.75 -16.49 4.90
C THR A 99 -8.55 -15.84 4.20
N CYS A 100 -8.16 -14.61 4.57
CA CYS A 100 -7.07 -13.91 3.89
C CYS A 100 -5.69 -14.48 4.25
N PRO A 101 -4.81 -14.74 3.28
CA PRO A 101 -3.43 -15.10 3.57
C PRO A 101 -2.69 -13.91 4.22
N PRO A 102 -1.67 -14.14 5.05
CA PRO A 102 -0.83 -13.08 5.58
C PRO A 102 -0.22 -12.25 4.43
N PRO A 103 -0.19 -10.91 4.52
CA PRO A 103 0.47 -10.07 3.52
C PRO A 103 1.92 -10.51 3.32
N PRO A 104 2.41 -10.62 2.08
CA PRO A 104 3.82 -10.94 1.84
C PRO A 104 4.69 -9.84 2.44
N LEU A 105 5.83 -10.23 3.04
CA LEU A 105 6.82 -9.28 3.51
C LEU A 105 7.27 -8.41 2.34
N LEU A 106 6.98 -7.11 2.42
CA LEU A 106 7.41 -6.15 1.41
C LEU A 106 8.94 -6.23 1.28
N PRO A 107 9.49 -6.29 0.04
CA PRO A 107 10.93 -6.19 -0.12
C PRO A 107 11.41 -4.86 0.46
N PRO A 108 12.64 -4.79 1.02
CA PRO A 108 13.18 -3.54 1.54
C PRO A 108 13.12 -2.50 0.42
N LEU A 109 12.53 -1.33 0.73
CA LEU A 109 12.33 -0.25 -0.24
C LEU A 109 13.66 0.04 -0.97
N PRO A 110 13.68 0.06 -2.32
CA PRO A 110 14.93 0.19 -3.07
C PRO A 110 15.67 1.46 -2.62
N LYS A 111 16.88 1.28 -2.09
CA LYS A 111 17.66 2.38 -1.55
C LYS A 111 17.95 3.39 -2.66
N HIS A 112 17.87 4.67 -2.34
CA HIS A 112 18.25 5.73 -3.26
C HIS A 112 19.74 5.63 -3.64
N PHE A 113 20.14 6.36 -4.68
CA PHE A 113 21.51 6.35 -5.20
C PHE A 113 22.50 6.90 -4.17
N GLU A 114 23.13 6.01 -3.40
CA GLU A 114 24.24 6.31 -2.49
C GLU A 114 25.59 5.98 -3.12
N LEU A 115 26.58 6.85 -2.91
CA LEU A 115 28.00 6.54 -3.05
C LEU A 115 28.66 6.65 -1.68
N PHE A 116 29.45 5.63 -1.30
CA PHE A 116 30.18 5.57 -0.01
C PHE A 116 29.30 5.80 1.24
N GLY A 117 28.00 5.47 1.18
CA GLY A 117 27.06 5.69 2.29
C GLY A 117 26.57 7.14 2.45
N THR A 118 26.67 7.95 1.39
CA THR A 118 26.14 9.30 1.30
C THR A 118 25.37 9.49 0.00
N ASP A 119 24.44 10.45 -0.06
CA ASP A 119 23.70 10.79 -1.27
C ASP A 119 24.63 11.00 -2.48
N GLY A 120 24.58 10.10 -3.46
CA GLY A 120 25.42 10.18 -4.66
C GLY A 120 25.13 11.43 -5.49
N LEU A 121 23.90 11.98 -5.40
CA LEU A 121 23.53 13.28 -5.95
C LEU A 121 24.37 14.41 -5.33
N SER A 122 24.57 14.42 -4.01
CA SER A 122 25.38 15.43 -3.32
C SER A 122 26.85 15.39 -3.77
N ILE A 123 27.40 14.20 -3.97
CA ILE A 123 28.76 14.02 -4.53
C ILE A 123 28.84 14.58 -5.95
N VAL A 124 27.88 14.24 -6.83
CA VAL A 124 27.85 14.73 -8.23
C VAL A 124 27.73 16.26 -8.29
N MET A 125 26.91 16.88 -7.42
CA MET A 125 26.76 18.34 -7.36
C MET A 125 28.05 19.03 -6.89
N VAL A 126 28.77 18.48 -5.91
CA VAL A 126 30.06 19.04 -5.46
C VAL A 126 31.14 18.90 -6.53
N LEU A 127 31.26 17.72 -7.16
CA LEU A 127 32.25 17.48 -8.22
C LEU A 127 32.04 18.39 -9.43
N THR A 128 30.80 18.55 -9.89
CA THR A 128 30.47 19.44 -11.02
C THR A 128 30.72 20.92 -10.66
N PHE A 129 30.38 21.36 -9.45
CA PHE A 129 30.68 22.71 -8.97
C PHE A 129 32.19 23.01 -8.99
N LEU A 130 33.02 22.11 -8.46
CA LEU A 130 34.49 22.28 -8.44
C LEU A 130 35.08 22.37 -9.86
N LEU A 131 34.60 21.54 -10.79
CA LEU A 131 35.00 21.58 -12.20
C LEU A 131 34.67 22.95 -12.82
N PHE A 132 33.42 23.41 -12.73
CA PHE A 132 33.03 24.70 -13.30
C PHE A 132 33.75 25.89 -12.64
N ALA A 133 33.92 25.87 -11.31
CA ALA A 133 34.67 26.89 -10.59
C ALA A 133 36.11 27.00 -11.10
N SER A 134 36.79 25.88 -11.35
CA SER A 134 38.15 25.88 -11.91
C SER A 134 38.23 26.51 -13.31
N VAL A 135 37.22 26.26 -14.17
CA VAL A 135 37.13 26.85 -15.51
C VAL A 135 36.87 28.36 -15.43
N PHE A 136 35.93 28.80 -14.58
CA PHE A 136 35.66 30.24 -14.40
C PHE A 136 36.87 30.99 -13.84
N VAL A 137 37.58 30.44 -12.84
CA VAL A 137 38.78 31.06 -12.27
C VAL A 137 39.92 31.11 -13.29
N THR A 138 40.17 30.03 -14.04
CA THR A 138 41.24 30.03 -15.06
C THR A 138 40.93 30.99 -16.21
N VAL A 139 39.68 31.08 -16.69
CA VAL A 139 39.27 32.07 -17.70
C VAL A 139 39.40 33.50 -17.16
N TYR A 140 38.92 33.77 -15.94
CA TYR A 140 39.03 35.10 -15.30
C TYR A 140 40.50 35.54 -15.13
N MET A 141 41.37 34.64 -14.65
CA MET A 141 42.80 34.94 -14.50
C MET A 141 43.50 35.11 -15.85
N CYS A 142 43.14 34.33 -16.87
CA CYS A 142 43.60 34.53 -18.25
C CYS A 142 43.16 35.88 -18.82
N TRP A 143 41.92 36.31 -18.57
CA TRP A 143 41.42 37.64 -18.94
C TRP A 143 42.18 38.76 -18.23
N LYS A 144 42.38 38.65 -16.91
CA LYS A 144 43.11 39.65 -16.10
C LYS A 144 44.57 39.79 -16.55
N CYS A 145 45.25 38.67 -16.81
CA CYS A 145 46.61 38.63 -17.37
C CYS A 145 46.69 39.17 -18.81
N ARG A 146 45.63 39.03 -19.62
CA ARG A 146 45.55 39.67 -20.95
C ARG A 146 45.31 41.18 -20.84
N SER A 147 44.42 41.61 -19.94
CA SER A 147 44.10 43.03 -19.71
C SER A 147 45.33 43.85 -19.32
N GLN A 148 46.17 43.34 -18.40
CA GLN A 148 47.39 44.06 -18.01
C GLN A 148 48.44 44.19 -19.12
N LYS A 149 48.41 43.36 -20.18
CA LYS A 149 49.30 43.56 -21.34
C LYS A 149 48.95 44.78 -22.21
N ASN A 150 47.77 45.37 -22.04
CA ASN A 150 47.37 46.58 -22.79
C ASN A 150 47.82 47.90 -22.13
N GLN A 151 48.45 47.85 -20.95
CA GLN A 151 49.15 49.01 -20.38
C GLN A 151 50.66 48.76 -20.48
N GLY A 152 51.26 49.26 -21.55
CA GLY A 152 52.67 48.99 -21.86
C GLY A 152 53.63 49.67 -20.90
N THR A 153 54.49 48.87 -20.24
CA THR A 153 55.74 49.37 -19.66
C THR A 153 56.77 48.24 -19.72
N ASN A 154 57.96 48.54 -20.26
CA ASN A 154 59.05 47.57 -20.29
C ASN A 154 59.63 47.42 -18.88
N ASN A 155 59.67 46.20 -18.34
CA ASN A 155 60.65 45.80 -17.33
C ASN A 155 60.74 44.27 -17.19
N ILE A 156 61.89 43.80 -16.71
CA ILE A 156 62.26 42.38 -16.69
C ILE A 156 61.68 41.71 -15.43
N MET A 157 60.60 40.93 -15.60
CA MET A 157 60.40 39.72 -14.79
C MET A 157 59.59 38.67 -15.55
N THR A 158 60.18 37.49 -15.73
CA THR A 158 59.69 36.43 -16.61
C THR A 158 58.49 35.67 -16.03
N MET A 159 57.39 35.67 -16.82
CA MET A 159 56.72 34.45 -17.27
C MET A 159 56.61 33.28 -16.26
N ARG A 160 55.68 33.36 -15.30
CA ARG A 160 55.22 32.19 -14.50
C ARG A 160 53.70 32.15 -14.28
N CYS A 161 52.94 32.02 -15.37
CA CYS A 161 51.49 31.81 -15.33
C CYS A 161 51.00 30.48 -15.97
N TYR A 162 51.92 29.63 -16.46
CA TYR A 162 51.59 28.38 -17.17
C TYR A 162 52.52 27.21 -16.79
N ALA A 163 52.90 27.10 -15.51
CA ALA A 163 53.84 26.08 -15.03
C ALA A 163 53.54 25.61 -13.59
N ALA A 164 52.25 25.39 -13.27
CA ALA A 164 51.80 25.04 -11.91
C ALA A 164 50.50 24.20 -11.87
N SER A 165 50.38 23.16 -12.70
CA SER A 165 49.24 22.22 -12.64
C SER A 165 49.42 20.83 -13.29
N LEU A 166 50.59 20.50 -13.87
CA LEU A 166 50.86 19.19 -14.51
C LEU A 166 52.07 18.43 -13.93
N GLN A 167 52.37 18.64 -12.65
CA GLN A 167 53.28 17.82 -11.86
C GLN A 167 52.64 17.63 -10.47
N GLY A 168 52.18 16.42 -10.13
CA GLY A 168 51.53 16.19 -8.84
C GLY A 168 50.58 14.99 -8.69
N VAL A 169 50.35 14.16 -9.71
CA VAL A 169 49.55 12.92 -9.57
C VAL A 169 50.29 11.73 -10.20
N ASN A 170 51.40 11.33 -9.57
CA ASN A 170 51.92 9.98 -9.75
C ASN A 170 51.21 9.07 -8.74
N ILE A 171 50.22 8.30 -9.21
CA ILE A 171 49.69 7.18 -8.42
C ILE A 171 50.73 6.05 -8.53
N THR A 172 51.57 5.94 -7.50
CA THR A 172 52.34 4.72 -7.27
C THR A 172 51.37 3.69 -6.72
N ALA A 173 51.21 2.59 -7.46
CA ALA A 173 50.47 1.43 -6.98
C ALA A 173 51.44 0.50 -6.23
N GLU A 174 51.02 0.08 -5.05
CA GLU A 174 51.44 -1.15 -4.36
C GLU A 174 50.19 -2.05 -4.21
#